data_AF-A0A7K9TTP9-F1
#
_entry.id   AF-A0A7K9TTP9-F1
#
_cell.length_a   1.000
_cell.length_b   1.000
_cell.length_c   1.000
_cell.angle_alpha   90.00
_cell.angle_beta   90.00
_cell.angle_gamma   90.00
#
_symmetry.space_group_name_H-M   'P 1'
#
loop_
_entity.id
_entity.type
_entity.pdbx_description
1 polymer ?
#
loop_
_entity_poly.entity_id
_entity_poly.type
_entity_poly.pdbx_seq_one_letter_code
_entity_poly.pdbx_strand_id
1 'polypeptide(L)'
;MVNKTLNYWGPSFEEDVININVGGLRRRLSSSALSKFPDTRLGRLLSCDSEESILQLCDDYDVSAREFYFDRNPGFFLYVLHFYQTGKLHVMEELCVFSFCQEIEYWGINEFFLDSCCSYRYHERKLESRHHNWDEESEVSSVDTSPDEISDINHDLLRYSTLRCGNVRKRLWLTMENPGYSIPSKLFSFVSISVVLVSIATMCIHSMPEYQEVDENGNVLDEPILHKLEYFCISWFTFEVSSRLLLSPNPRKFFKHPLNLIDIVSVLPFYFTLLVDLTMGSDSELGNLGKVVQVFRLMRIFRVLKLARHSTGLRSLGATLKHSYREVGILLLYLAVGVSVFSGVAYTAEKEEDVGFADVVPVTVAGKLAASGCILGGILGVALPITIIFNKFSHFYRKQKALEAAVRNSGKKHPEDMES
;
A
#
# COMPACT_ATOMS: atom_id res chain seq x y z
N MET A 1 -68.13 -13.87 -24.04
CA MET A 1 -67.01 -14.47 -24.80
C MET A 1 -66.12 -15.18 -23.80
N VAL A 2 -66.17 -16.50 -23.82
CA VAL A 2 -65.41 -17.39 -22.95
C VAL A 2 -64.04 -17.61 -23.60
N ASN A 3 -62.96 -17.15 -22.98
CA ASN A 3 -61.63 -17.69 -23.27
C ASN A 3 -61.28 -18.69 -22.17
N LYS A 4 -61.39 -19.97 -22.54
CA LYS A 4 -61.02 -21.14 -21.73
C LYS A 4 -59.53 -21.08 -21.42
N THR A 5 -59.18 -20.93 -20.15
CA THR A 5 -57.91 -21.38 -19.58
C THR A 5 -57.88 -22.90 -19.60
N LEU A 6 -56.93 -23.50 -20.34
CA LEU A 6 -56.66 -24.93 -20.27
C LEU A 6 -55.87 -25.22 -18.99
N ASN A 7 -56.52 -25.84 -18.01
CA ASN A 7 -55.85 -26.46 -16.87
C ASN A 7 -55.20 -27.78 -17.34
N TYR A 8 -53.88 -27.86 -17.32
CA TYR A 8 -53.11 -29.08 -17.64
C TYR A 8 -52.97 -30.05 -16.45
N TRP A 9 -53.56 -29.74 -15.30
CA TRP A 9 -53.48 -30.55 -14.09
C TRP A 9 -54.83 -31.23 -13.84
N GLY A 10 -54.89 -32.52 -14.14
CA GLY A 10 -56.05 -33.38 -13.86
C GLY A 10 -56.01 -33.91 -12.43
N PRO A 11 -57.16 -34.14 -11.77
CA PRO A 11 -57.20 -34.49 -10.35
C PRO A 11 -57.00 -36.00 -10.17
N SER A 12 -55.75 -36.41 -9.93
CA SER A 12 -55.45 -37.71 -9.34
C SER A 12 -54.42 -37.56 -8.23
N PHE A 13 -54.84 -37.93 -7.03
CA PHE A 13 -54.08 -37.91 -5.78
C PHE A 13 -52.80 -38.74 -5.88
N GLU A 14 -51.72 -38.14 -6.41
CA GLU A 14 -50.29 -38.45 -6.20
C GLU A 14 -49.37 -37.35 -6.80
N GLU A 15 -49.95 -36.21 -7.20
CA GLU A 15 -49.25 -35.11 -7.86
C GLU A 15 -48.83 -34.04 -6.86
N ASP A 16 -47.58 -34.06 -6.44
CA ASP A 16 -46.85 -32.84 -6.06
C ASP A 16 -45.37 -33.17 -5.79
N VAL A 17 -44.72 -33.91 -6.69
CA VAL A 17 -43.29 -34.22 -6.59
C VAL A 17 -42.58 -33.90 -7.89
N ILE A 18 -41.44 -33.25 -7.79
CA ILE A 18 -40.55 -32.87 -8.89
C ILE A 18 -39.26 -33.68 -8.79
N ASN A 19 -38.82 -34.22 -9.94
CA ASN A 19 -37.55 -34.93 -10.04
C ASN A 19 -36.44 -33.92 -10.40
N ILE A 20 -35.40 -33.86 -9.59
CA ILE A 20 -34.26 -32.96 -9.78
C ILE A 20 -32.97 -33.77 -9.83
N ASN A 21 -32.11 -33.47 -10.78
CA ASN A 21 -30.82 -34.10 -10.97
C ASN A 21 -29.73 -33.02 -10.99
N VAL A 22 -28.87 -33.01 -9.98
CA VAL A 22 -27.78 -32.03 -9.87
C VAL A 22 -26.45 -32.73 -9.97
N GLY A 23 -25.72 -32.54 -11.06
CA GLY A 23 -24.42 -33.18 -11.29
C GLY A 23 -24.46 -34.71 -11.14
N GLY A 24 -25.58 -35.34 -11.47
CA GLY A 24 -25.83 -36.78 -11.32
C GLY A 24 -26.54 -37.18 -10.01
N LEU A 25 -26.71 -36.29 -9.05
CA LEU A 25 -27.45 -36.55 -7.80
C LEU A 25 -28.96 -36.37 -8.03
N ARG A 26 -29.68 -37.48 -8.17
CA ARG A 26 -31.14 -37.50 -8.35
C ARG A 26 -31.90 -37.42 -7.03
N ARG A 27 -32.85 -36.50 -6.92
CA ARG A 27 -33.69 -36.26 -5.74
C ARG A 27 -35.13 -35.97 -6.13
N ARG A 28 -36.06 -36.41 -5.29
CA ARG A 28 -37.49 -36.15 -5.40
C ARG A 28 -37.89 -35.11 -4.36
N LEU A 29 -38.41 -33.96 -4.79
CA LEU A 29 -38.82 -32.88 -3.91
C LEU A 29 -40.31 -32.61 -4.03
N SER A 30 -40.97 -32.40 -2.89
CA SER A 30 -42.38 -32.06 -2.87
C SER A 30 -42.61 -30.63 -3.36
N SER A 31 -43.58 -30.41 -4.24
CA SER A 31 -44.04 -29.07 -4.66
C SER A 31 -44.37 -28.20 -3.46
N SER A 32 -44.98 -28.77 -2.41
CA SER A 32 -45.31 -28.06 -1.17
C SER A 32 -44.08 -27.49 -0.45
N ALA A 33 -42.96 -28.21 -0.41
CA ALA A 33 -41.71 -27.69 0.16
C ALA A 33 -41.10 -26.57 -0.68
N LEU A 34 -41.14 -26.68 -2.01
CA LEU A 34 -40.64 -25.66 -2.92
C LEU A 34 -41.51 -24.39 -2.89
N SER A 35 -42.83 -24.55 -2.77
CA SER A 35 -43.79 -23.43 -2.71
C SER A 35 -43.61 -22.51 -1.50
N LYS A 36 -42.92 -22.97 -0.44
CA LYS A 36 -42.58 -22.13 0.73
C LYS A 36 -41.60 -21.01 0.38
N PHE A 37 -40.81 -21.19 -0.69
CA PHE A 37 -39.79 -20.25 -1.13
C PHE A 37 -39.93 -20.02 -2.65
N PRO A 38 -40.95 -19.28 -3.10
CA PRO A 38 -41.26 -19.15 -4.52
C PRO A 38 -40.19 -18.37 -5.30
N ASP A 39 -39.44 -17.50 -4.64
CA ASP A 39 -38.42 -16.64 -5.26
C ASP A 39 -37.11 -17.38 -5.59
N THR A 40 -36.90 -18.57 -5.01
CA THR A 40 -35.71 -19.36 -5.27
C THR A 40 -35.77 -20.05 -6.64
N ARG A 41 -34.63 -20.45 -7.18
CA ARG A 41 -34.56 -21.11 -8.50
C ARG A 41 -35.47 -22.33 -8.60
N LEU A 42 -35.50 -23.17 -7.56
CA LEU A 42 -36.37 -24.36 -7.55
C LEU A 42 -37.84 -24.02 -7.27
N GLY A 43 -38.12 -22.97 -6.49
CA GLY A 43 -39.48 -22.48 -6.28
C GLY A 43 -40.12 -21.99 -7.58
N ARG A 44 -39.33 -21.27 -8.40
CA ARG A 44 -39.76 -20.75 -9.70
C ARG A 44 -40.12 -21.83 -10.72
N LEU A 45 -39.55 -23.04 -10.61
CA LEU A 45 -39.92 -24.18 -11.47
C LEU A 45 -41.42 -24.52 -11.39
N LEU A 46 -42.07 -24.26 -10.25
CA LEU A 46 -43.50 -24.50 -10.07
C LEU A 46 -44.38 -23.54 -10.89
N SER A 47 -43.83 -22.39 -11.28
CA SER A 47 -44.54 -21.35 -12.02
C SER A 47 -44.28 -21.35 -13.53
N CYS A 48 -43.45 -22.28 -14.01
CA CYS A 48 -43.12 -22.42 -15.42
C CYS A 48 -44.30 -23.01 -16.20
N ASP A 49 -44.63 -22.38 -17.33
CA ASP A 49 -45.76 -22.74 -18.20
C ASP A 49 -45.34 -23.25 -19.59
N SER A 50 -44.05 -23.09 -19.93
CA SER A 50 -43.46 -23.49 -21.20
C SER A 50 -42.09 -24.14 -21.02
N GLU A 51 -41.70 -25.01 -21.95
CA GLU A 51 -40.36 -25.63 -21.96
C GLU A 51 -39.25 -24.58 -22.05
N GLU A 52 -39.47 -23.49 -22.79
CA GLU A 52 -38.56 -22.34 -22.84
C GLU A 52 -38.36 -21.70 -21.47
N SER A 53 -39.43 -21.55 -20.67
CA SER A 53 -39.33 -21.01 -19.31
C SER A 53 -38.61 -21.94 -18.33
N ILE A 54 -38.66 -23.26 -18.58
CA ILE A 54 -37.96 -24.27 -17.79
C ILE A 54 -36.45 -24.19 -18.08
N LEU A 55 -36.07 -24.15 -19.35
CA LEU A 55 -34.67 -24.08 -19.79
C LEU A 55 -33.98 -22.75 -19.45
N GLN A 56 -34.72 -21.73 -19.03
CA GLN A 56 -34.13 -20.51 -18.42
C GLN A 56 -33.65 -20.76 -16.98
N LEU A 57 -34.16 -21.79 -16.32
CA LEU A 57 -33.89 -22.09 -14.91
C LEU A 57 -32.98 -23.29 -14.72
N CYS A 58 -33.05 -24.31 -15.59
CA CYS A 58 -32.22 -25.51 -15.55
C CYS A 58 -31.44 -25.71 -16.87
N ASP A 59 -30.42 -26.55 -16.84
CA ASP A 59 -29.51 -26.75 -17.98
C ASP A 59 -30.09 -27.76 -19.01
N ASP A 60 -30.90 -28.72 -18.54
CA ASP A 60 -31.62 -29.67 -19.40
C ASP A 60 -32.92 -30.13 -18.71
N TYR A 61 -33.89 -30.60 -19.48
CA TYR A 61 -35.18 -31.09 -18.99
C TYR A 61 -35.66 -32.34 -19.74
N ASP A 62 -35.76 -33.47 -19.03
CA ASP A 62 -36.32 -34.70 -19.58
C ASP A 62 -37.85 -34.71 -19.38
N VAL A 63 -38.59 -34.49 -20.47
CA VAL A 63 -40.05 -34.51 -20.50
C VAL A 63 -40.61 -35.88 -20.11
N SER A 64 -39.93 -36.98 -20.48
CA SER A 64 -40.41 -38.35 -20.23
C SER A 64 -40.25 -38.75 -18.78
N ALA A 65 -39.14 -38.36 -18.15
CA ALA A 65 -38.87 -38.61 -16.73
C ALA A 65 -39.37 -37.49 -15.81
N ARG A 66 -39.83 -36.35 -16.38
CA ARG A 66 -40.16 -35.11 -15.67
C ARG A 66 -38.99 -34.68 -14.76
N GLU A 67 -37.76 -34.80 -15.26
CA GLU A 67 -36.51 -34.57 -14.52
C GLU A 67 -35.83 -33.26 -14.97
N PHE A 68 -35.56 -32.38 -14.01
CA PHE A 68 -34.84 -31.12 -14.22
C PHE A 68 -33.35 -31.33 -13.91
N TYR A 69 -32.48 -31.05 -14.88
CA TYR A 69 -31.04 -31.24 -14.76
C TYR A 69 -30.30 -29.92 -14.51
N PHE A 70 -29.35 -29.95 -13.58
CA PHE A 70 -28.47 -28.84 -13.23
C PHE A 70 -27.01 -29.29 -13.23
N ASP A 71 -26.16 -28.65 -14.03
CA ASP A 71 -24.72 -28.93 -14.12
C ASP A 71 -23.96 -28.23 -12.98
N ARG A 72 -24.24 -28.64 -11.74
CA ARG A 72 -23.68 -28.06 -10.51
C ARG A 72 -23.12 -29.14 -9.58
N ASN A 73 -22.41 -28.71 -8.55
CA ASN A 73 -21.77 -29.63 -7.59
C ASN A 73 -22.82 -30.38 -6.74
N PRO A 74 -22.91 -31.73 -6.83
CA PRO A 74 -23.89 -32.53 -6.09
C PRO A 74 -23.70 -32.46 -4.56
N GLY A 75 -22.47 -32.26 -4.09
CA GLY A 75 -22.16 -32.11 -2.67
C GLY A 75 -22.74 -30.82 -2.08
N PHE A 76 -22.75 -29.74 -2.85
CA PHE A 76 -23.36 -28.47 -2.42
C PHE A 76 -24.88 -28.56 -2.35
N PHE A 77 -25.48 -29.28 -3.30
CA PHE A 77 -26.93 -29.41 -3.41
C PHE A 77 -27.58 -29.99 -2.14
N LEU A 78 -26.86 -30.81 -1.37
CA LEU A 78 -27.36 -31.33 -0.09
C LEU A 78 -27.74 -30.22 0.91
N TYR A 79 -27.04 -29.08 0.90
CA TYR A 79 -27.36 -27.93 1.76
C TYR A 79 -28.58 -27.17 1.27
N VAL A 80 -28.73 -27.07 -0.04
CA VAL A 80 -29.93 -26.52 -0.70
C VAL A 80 -31.16 -27.35 -0.31
N LEU A 81 -31.03 -28.68 -0.35
CA LEU A 81 -32.10 -29.59 0.09
C LEU A 81 -32.45 -29.41 1.56
N HIS A 82 -31.44 -29.32 2.44
CA HIS A 82 -31.64 -29.09 3.86
C HIS A 82 -32.37 -27.76 4.11
N PHE A 83 -32.07 -26.72 3.33
CA PHE A 83 -32.78 -25.44 3.38
C PHE A 83 -34.28 -25.60 3.07
N TYR A 84 -34.69 -26.32 2.01
CA TYR A 84 -36.12 -26.53 1.74
C TYR A 84 -36.83 -27.38 2.80
N GLN A 85 -36.09 -28.23 3.53
CA GLN A 85 -36.64 -29.04 4.62
C GLN A 85 -36.81 -28.25 5.90
N THR A 86 -35.85 -27.38 6.24
CA THR A 86 -35.74 -26.74 7.56
C THR A 86 -36.05 -25.24 7.57
N GLY A 87 -36.01 -24.60 6.39
CA GLY A 87 -36.07 -23.15 6.23
C GLY A 87 -34.82 -22.42 6.71
N LYS A 88 -33.75 -23.15 7.04
CA LYS A 88 -32.51 -22.60 7.59
C LYS A 88 -31.32 -23.00 6.75
N LEU A 89 -30.45 -22.02 6.48
CA LEU A 89 -29.23 -22.19 5.73
C LEU A 89 -28.04 -22.30 6.69
N HIS A 90 -27.21 -23.32 6.50
CA HIS A 90 -25.99 -23.56 7.28
C HIS A 90 -24.76 -23.59 6.38
N VAL A 91 -23.63 -23.13 6.92
CA VAL A 91 -22.33 -23.06 6.24
C VAL A 91 -21.39 -24.09 6.86
N MET A 92 -20.76 -24.92 6.03
CA MET A 92 -19.77 -25.91 6.51
C MET A 92 -18.38 -25.32 6.68
N GLU A 93 -17.59 -25.94 7.56
CA GLU A 93 -16.25 -25.44 7.88
C GLU A 93 -15.23 -25.60 6.75
N GLU A 94 -15.41 -26.61 5.89
CA GLU A 94 -14.44 -27.02 4.86
C GLU A 94 -14.65 -26.36 3.49
N LEU A 95 -15.75 -25.61 3.31
CA LEU A 95 -16.07 -24.97 2.04
C LEU A 95 -15.54 -23.53 1.98
N CYS A 96 -14.95 -23.18 0.84
CA CYS A 96 -14.58 -21.81 0.52
C CYS A 96 -15.83 -20.92 0.54
N VAL A 97 -15.79 -19.82 1.31
CA VAL A 97 -16.92 -18.90 1.47
C VAL A 97 -17.34 -18.25 0.16
N PHE A 98 -16.40 -18.02 -0.75
CA PHE A 98 -16.72 -17.50 -2.09
C PHE A 98 -17.53 -18.50 -2.92
N SER A 99 -17.10 -19.76 -2.98
CA SER A 99 -17.83 -20.83 -3.66
C SER A 99 -19.22 -21.02 -3.05
N PHE A 100 -19.34 -20.91 -1.72
CA PHE A 100 -20.63 -20.95 -1.04
C PHE A 100 -21.54 -19.79 -1.46
N CYS A 101 -21.03 -18.56 -1.54
CA CYS A 101 -21.81 -17.39 -1.99
C CYS A 101 -22.36 -17.57 -3.41
N GLN A 102 -21.50 -18.01 -4.34
CA GLN A 102 -21.90 -18.22 -5.73
C GLN A 102 -22.99 -19.27 -5.88
N GLU A 103 -22.90 -20.34 -5.10
CA GLU A 103 -23.91 -21.40 -5.13
C GLU A 103 -25.25 -20.92 -4.57
N ILE A 104 -25.29 -20.28 -3.38
CA ILE A 104 -26.58 -19.80 -2.83
C ILE A 104 -27.21 -18.72 -3.70
N GLU A 105 -26.40 -17.89 -4.35
CA GLU A 105 -26.85 -16.91 -5.34
C GLU A 105 -27.43 -17.59 -6.57
N TYR A 106 -26.75 -18.61 -7.11
CA TYR A 106 -27.26 -19.43 -8.21
C TYR A 106 -28.63 -20.04 -7.86
N TRP A 107 -28.78 -20.64 -6.68
CA TRP A 107 -30.04 -21.23 -6.22
C TRP A 107 -31.10 -20.20 -5.81
N GLY A 108 -30.76 -18.90 -5.77
CA GLY A 108 -31.66 -17.82 -5.39
C GLY A 108 -32.05 -17.83 -3.91
N ILE A 109 -31.21 -18.42 -3.05
CA ILE A 109 -31.45 -18.47 -1.60
C ILE A 109 -30.80 -17.25 -0.96
N ASN A 110 -31.61 -16.45 -0.26
CA ASN A 110 -31.13 -15.24 0.39
C ASN A 110 -30.28 -15.57 1.64
N GLU A 111 -29.20 -14.82 1.83
CA GLU A 111 -28.33 -14.89 3.01
C GLU A 111 -29.08 -14.62 4.33
N PHE A 112 -30.22 -13.92 4.32
CA PHE A 112 -31.06 -13.73 5.51
C PHE A 112 -31.56 -15.03 6.14
N PHE A 113 -31.55 -16.15 5.40
CA PHE A 113 -31.90 -17.45 5.92
C PHE A 113 -30.76 -18.15 6.68
N LEU A 114 -29.56 -17.54 6.78
CA LEU A 114 -28.47 -18.08 7.59
C LEU A 114 -28.88 -18.17 9.06
N ASP A 115 -28.70 -19.35 9.67
CA ASP A 115 -28.89 -19.48 11.11
C ASP A 115 -27.73 -18.81 11.88
N SER A 116 -28.06 -18.36 13.09
CA SER A 116 -27.19 -17.76 14.09
C SER A 116 -25.88 -18.53 14.33
N CYS A 117 -25.91 -19.87 14.30
CA CYS A 117 -24.72 -20.71 14.51
C CYS A 117 -23.65 -20.56 13.40
N CYS A 118 -24.06 -20.19 12.19
CA CYS A 118 -23.17 -20.01 11.04
C CYS A 118 -22.97 -18.53 10.68
N SER A 119 -23.90 -17.65 11.08
CA SER A 119 -23.94 -16.24 10.68
C SER A 119 -22.65 -15.49 11.00
N TYR A 120 -22.18 -15.53 12.24
CA TYR A 120 -20.96 -14.80 12.65
C TYR A 120 -19.73 -15.23 11.81
N ARG A 121 -19.48 -16.54 11.72
CA ARG A 121 -18.32 -17.09 11.00
C ARG A 121 -18.40 -16.89 9.49
N TYR A 122 -19.60 -16.96 8.92
CA TYR A 122 -19.83 -16.64 7.52
C TYR A 122 -19.50 -15.18 7.22
N HIS A 123 -20.00 -14.24 8.04
CA HIS A 123 -19.71 -12.82 7.85
C HIS A 123 -18.23 -12.49 8.08
N GLU A 124 -17.59 -13.07 9.10
CA GLU A 124 -16.15 -12.92 9.36
C GLU A 124 -15.31 -13.39 8.17
N ARG A 125 -15.53 -14.62 7.68
CA ARG A 125 -14.80 -15.15 6.52
C ARG A 125 -15.16 -14.46 5.21
N LYS A 126 -16.38 -13.93 5.07
CA LYS A 126 -16.78 -13.12 3.90
C LYS A 126 -16.10 -11.75 3.93
N LEU A 127 -15.88 -11.18 5.11
CA LEU A 127 -15.10 -9.95 5.31
C LEU A 127 -13.60 -10.19 5.12
N GLU A 128 -13.07 -11.32 5.57
CA GLU A 128 -11.68 -11.72 5.35
C GLU A 128 -11.42 -12.11 3.90
N SER A 129 -12.32 -12.86 3.25
CA SER A 129 -12.24 -13.18 1.82
C SER A 129 -12.48 -11.95 0.96
N ARG A 130 -13.32 -11.00 1.38
CA ARG A 130 -13.32 -9.66 0.79
C ARG A 130 -11.98 -8.97 1.05
N HIS A 131 -11.38 -9.02 2.23
CA HIS A 131 -10.02 -8.47 2.41
C HIS A 131 -8.98 -9.17 1.52
N HIS A 132 -9.03 -10.48 1.33
CA HIS A 132 -8.03 -11.24 0.58
C HIS A 132 -8.25 -11.19 -0.94
N ASN A 133 -9.50 -11.15 -1.40
CA ASN A 133 -9.88 -10.95 -2.81
C ASN A 133 -9.82 -9.47 -3.20
N TRP A 134 -10.06 -8.55 -2.26
CA TRP A 134 -9.61 -7.17 -2.42
C TRP A 134 -8.08 -7.17 -2.46
N ASP A 135 -7.34 -7.79 -1.55
CA ASP A 135 -5.86 -7.76 -1.59
C ASP A 135 -5.26 -8.36 -2.89
N GLU A 136 -5.89 -9.33 -3.57
CA GLU A 136 -5.38 -9.84 -4.87
C GLU A 136 -5.99 -9.17 -6.12
N GLU A 137 -7.30 -8.86 -6.13
CA GLU A 137 -8.01 -8.30 -7.29
C GLU A 137 -8.04 -6.76 -7.26
N SER A 138 -7.96 -6.15 -6.06
CA SER A 138 -7.71 -4.71 -5.85
C SER A 138 -6.23 -4.33 -6.00
N GLU A 139 -5.27 -5.23 -5.77
CA GLU A 139 -3.85 -4.94 -6.05
C GLU A 139 -3.56 -4.70 -7.53
N VAL A 140 -4.47 -5.14 -8.43
CA VAL A 140 -4.39 -4.86 -9.87
C VAL A 140 -5.45 -3.85 -10.35
N SER A 141 -6.64 -3.76 -9.72
CA SER A 141 -7.75 -2.93 -10.25
C SER A 141 -8.32 -1.84 -9.33
N SER A 142 -8.12 -1.90 -8.01
CA SER A 142 -8.54 -0.83 -7.10
C SER A 142 -7.50 -0.59 -6.02
N VAL A 143 -6.31 -0.20 -6.50
CA VAL A 143 -5.22 0.28 -5.66
C VAL A 143 -5.73 1.51 -4.92
N ASP A 144 -5.82 1.42 -3.61
CA ASP A 144 -6.05 2.56 -2.70
C ASP A 144 -4.84 3.54 -2.71
N THR A 145 -4.11 3.68 -3.81
CA THR A 145 -3.53 4.98 -4.16
C THR A 145 -4.72 5.91 -4.00
N SER A 146 -4.67 6.88 -3.08
CA SER A 146 -5.84 7.74 -2.83
C SER A 146 -6.48 8.09 -4.19
N PRO A 147 -7.80 7.99 -4.37
CA PRO A 147 -8.45 8.34 -5.63
C PRO A 147 -7.92 9.66 -6.21
N ASP A 148 -7.52 10.56 -5.31
CA ASP A 148 -6.76 11.78 -5.54
C ASP A 148 -5.45 11.58 -6.33
N GLU A 149 -4.55 10.66 -5.97
CA GLU A 149 -3.24 10.44 -6.59
C GLU A 149 -3.30 9.84 -8.02
N ILE A 150 -4.21 8.89 -8.30
CA ILE A 150 -4.41 8.35 -9.66
C ILE A 150 -5.16 9.37 -10.53
N SER A 151 -6.16 10.07 -9.97
CA SER A 151 -6.82 11.17 -10.68
C SER A 151 -5.85 12.31 -10.98
N ASP A 152 -4.91 12.57 -10.06
CA ASP A 152 -3.87 13.59 -10.18
C ASP A 152 -2.91 13.27 -11.32
N ILE A 153 -2.44 12.03 -11.44
CA ILE A 153 -1.56 11.62 -12.54
C ILE A 153 -2.30 11.72 -13.87
N ASN A 154 -3.55 11.26 -13.95
CA ASN A 154 -4.35 11.35 -15.16
C ASN A 154 -4.66 12.80 -15.55
N HIS A 155 -4.96 13.67 -14.57
CA HIS A 155 -5.16 15.10 -14.78
C HIS A 155 -3.87 15.79 -15.23
N ASP A 156 -2.73 15.44 -14.64
CA ASP A 156 -1.41 15.93 -15.04
C ASP A 156 -1.04 15.45 -16.46
N LEU A 157 -1.38 14.21 -16.83
CA LEU A 157 -1.21 13.66 -18.17
C LEU A 157 -2.08 14.37 -19.22
N LEU A 158 -3.34 14.67 -18.89
CA LEU A 158 -4.25 15.42 -19.77
C LEU A 158 -3.73 16.83 -20.04
N ARG A 159 -3.12 17.48 -19.04
CA ARG A 159 -2.58 18.84 -19.18
C ARG A 159 -1.46 18.95 -20.22
N TYR A 160 -0.69 17.88 -20.45
CA TYR A 160 0.33 17.87 -21.49
C TYR A 160 -0.25 18.03 -22.90
N SER A 161 -1.49 17.61 -23.16
CA SER A 161 -2.13 17.79 -24.47
C SER A 161 -2.27 19.27 -24.88
N THR A 162 -2.33 20.17 -23.89
CA THR A 162 -2.50 21.63 -24.09
C THR A 162 -1.19 22.41 -24.17
N LEU A 163 -0.05 21.75 -23.93
CA LEU A 163 1.27 22.39 -23.88
C LEU A 163 2.00 22.24 -25.22
N ARG A 164 2.82 23.24 -25.59
CA ARG A 164 3.71 23.14 -26.76
C ARG A 164 4.66 21.95 -26.61
N CYS A 165 4.82 21.16 -27.66
CA CYS A 165 5.59 19.92 -27.64
C CYS A 165 5.17 18.97 -26.50
N GLY A 166 3.87 18.95 -26.17
CA GLY A 166 3.29 18.19 -25.05
C GLY A 166 3.70 16.73 -25.00
N ASN A 167 3.71 16.05 -26.15
CA ASN A 167 4.09 14.63 -26.25
C ASN A 167 5.57 14.40 -25.91
N VAL A 168 6.47 15.27 -26.37
CA VAL A 168 7.92 15.18 -26.08
C VAL A 168 8.17 15.47 -24.61
N ARG A 169 7.55 16.53 -24.08
CA ARG A 169 7.66 16.92 -22.67
C ARG A 169 7.12 15.83 -21.74
N LYS A 170 5.97 15.23 -22.08
CA LYS A 170 5.38 14.09 -21.38
C LYS A 170 6.33 12.89 -21.37
N ARG A 171 6.89 12.53 -22.53
CA ARG A 171 7.83 11.40 -22.64
C ARG A 171 9.10 11.61 -21.82
N LEU A 172 9.68 12.81 -21.84
CA LEU A 172 10.83 13.17 -21.03
C LEU A 172 10.50 13.17 -19.52
N TRP A 173 9.36 13.74 -19.14
CA TRP A 173 8.90 13.75 -17.75
C TRP A 173 8.71 12.32 -17.21
N LEU A 174 8.02 11.45 -17.97
CA LEU A 174 7.87 10.03 -17.63
C LEU A 174 9.22 9.31 -17.56
N THR A 175 10.17 9.69 -18.41
CA THR A 175 11.51 9.09 -18.40
C THR A 175 12.27 9.41 -17.11
N MET A 176 12.07 10.60 -16.55
CA MET A 176 12.75 11.06 -15.34
C MET A 176 12.05 10.69 -14.02
N GLU A 177 10.72 10.54 -14.06
CA GLU A 177 9.91 10.27 -12.87
C GLU A 177 9.68 8.76 -12.65
N ASN A 178 9.64 7.98 -13.72
CA ASN A 178 9.36 6.54 -13.66
C ASN A 178 10.54 5.71 -14.21
N PRO A 179 11.39 5.13 -13.34
CA PRO A 179 12.50 4.27 -13.75
C PRO A 179 12.08 3.06 -14.59
N GLY A 180 10.85 2.59 -14.44
CA GLY A 180 10.28 1.44 -15.15
C GLY A 180 9.69 1.76 -16.52
N TYR A 181 9.62 3.04 -16.92
CA TYR A 181 8.93 3.46 -18.15
C TYR A 181 9.62 2.99 -19.43
N SER A 182 10.94 3.12 -19.53
CA SER A 182 11.68 2.79 -20.75
C SER A 182 13.16 2.44 -20.46
N ILE A 183 13.88 1.91 -21.45
CA ILE A 183 15.33 1.66 -21.33
C ILE A 183 16.10 2.94 -20.98
N PRO A 184 15.86 4.10 -21.64
CA PRO A 184 16.43 5.38 -21.22
C PRO A 184 16.11 5.75 -19.76
N SER A 185 14.91 5.44 -19.27
CA SER A 185 14.51 5.70 -17.87
C SER A 185 15.34 4.89 -16.89
N LYS A 186 15.58 3.62 -17.20
CA LYS A 186 16.43 2.73 -16.39
C LYS A 186 17.88 3.23 -16.36
N LEU A 187 18.42 3.62 -17.53
CA LEU A 187 19.77 4.17 -17.63
C LEU A 187 19.90 5.47 -16.83
N PHE A 188 18.95 6.39 -16.99
CA PHE A 188 18.92 7.64 -16.25
C PHE A 188 18.84 7.41 -14.74
N SER A 189 17.98 6.48 -14.29
CA SER A 189 17.88 6.08 -12.88
C SER A 189 19.18 5.50 -12.36
N PHE A 190 19.86 4.65 -13.13
CA PHE A 190 21.15 4.07 -12.76
C PHE A 190 22.25 5.13 -12.59
N VAL A 191 22.33 6.08 -13.53
CA VAL A 191 23.29 7.21 -13.43
C VAL A 191 22.96 8.07 -12.21
N SER A 192 21.68 8.41 -12.00
CA SER A 192 21.22 9.17 -10.84
C SER A 192 21.63 8.52 -9.51
N ILE A 193 21.39 7.22 -9.35
CA ILE A 193 21.79 6.46 -8.16
C ILE A 193 23.31 6.49 -7.99
N SER A 194 24.07 6.27 -9.07
CA SER A 194 25.54 6.25 -9.02
C SER A 194 26.10 7.60 -8.55
N VAL A 195 25.58 8.72 -9.08
CA VAL A 195 25.97 10.07 -8.64
C VAL A 195 25.61 10.32 -7.19
N VAL A 196 24.45 9.84 -6.73
CA VAL A 196 24.07 9.92 -5.30
C VAL A 196 25.08 9.17 -4.43
N LEU A 197 25.42 7.92 -4.76
CA LEU A 197 26.38 7.13 -3.99
C LEU A 197 27.77 7.79 -3.96
N VAL A 198 28.24 8.31 -5.09
CA VAL A 198 29.50 9.06 -5.18
C VAL A 198 29.44 10.31 -4.29
N SER A 199 28.35 11.07 -4.31
CA SER A 199 28.19 12.26 -3.46
C SER A 199 28.20 11.94 -1.96
N ILE A 200 27.66 10.78 -1.56
CA ILE A 200 27.65 10.31 -0.18
C ILE A 200 29.06 9.88 0.22
N ALA A 201 29.77 9.12 -0.63
CA ALA A 201 31.16 8.73 -0.38
C ALA A 201 32.05 9.96 -0.17
N THR A 202 31.94 10.96 -1.05
CA THR A 202 32.66 12.24 -0.91
C THR A 202 32.30 12.99 0.36
N MET A 203 31.03 13.01 0.76
CA MET A 203 30.60 13.59 2.04
C MET A 203 31.27 12.90 3.24
N CYS A 204 31.33 11.57 3.22
CA CYS A 204 31.97 10.79 4.28
C CYS A 204 33.47 11.08 4.33
N ILE A 205 34.15 11.11 3.18
CA ILE A 205 35.58 11.42 3.09
C ILE A 205 35.87 12.84 3.61
N HIS A 206 35.06 13.85 3.25
CA HIS A 206 35.18 15.20 3.81
C HIS A 206 34.97 15.28 5.33
N SER A 207 34.31 14.30 5.94
CA SER A 207 34.10 14.25 7.38
C SER A 207 35.27 13.62 8.13
N MET A 208 36.20 12.97 7.42
CA MET A 208 37.36 12.30 8.01
C MET A 208 38.51 13.32 8.24
N PRO A 209 39.05 13.41 9.46
CA PRO A 209 40.10 14.37 9.77
C PRO A 209 41.41 14.05 9.05
N GLU A 210 41.69 12.79 8.68
CA GLU A 210 42.91 12.41 7.96
C GLU A 210 43.00 13.00 6.55
N TYR A 211 41.86 13.40 5.96
CA TYR A 211 41.77 13.98 4.62
C TYR A 211 41.49 15.49 4.64
N GLN A 212 41.41 16.10 5.82
CA GLN A 212 41.31 17.55 5.99
C GLN A 212 42.73 18.10 6.11
N GLU A 213 43.41 18.32 4.99
CA GLU A 213 44.66 19.09 5.00
C GLU A 213 44.35 20.51 5.44
N VAL A 214 45.19 21.11 6.27
CA VAL A 214 44.98 22.45 6.79
C VAL A 214 46.14 23.33 6.31
N ASP A 215 45.83 24.45 5.67
CA ASP A 215 46.81 25.45 5.23
C ASP A 215 47.52 26.07 6.44
N GLU A 216 48.64 26.76 6.21
CA GLU A 216 49.41 27.49 7.24
C GLU A 216 48.54 28.51 8.02
N ASN A 217 47.40 28.90 7.45
CA ASN A 217 46.41 29.82 8.02
C ASN A 217 45.26 29.14 8.79
N GLY A 218 45.28 27.81 8.96
CA GLY A 218 44.21 27.08 9.67
C GLY A 218 42.97 26.78 8.82
N ASN A 219 43.01 27.02 7.51
CA ASN A 219 41.90 26.75 6.60
C ASN A 219 42.02 25.35 6.01
N VAL A 220 40.91 24.60 5.97
CA VAL A 220 40.88 23.27 5.34
C VAL A 220 41.13 23.41 3.83
N LEU A 221 42.23 22.83 3.35
CA LEU A 221 42.61 22.67 1.95
C LEU A 221 41.85 21.46 1.39
N ASP A 222 40.81 21.72 0.60
CA ASP A 222 40.07 20.67 -0.08
C ASP A 222 40.92 20.09 -1.21
N GLU A 223 41.10 18.77 -1.20
CA GLU A 223 41.80 18.04 -2.26
C GLU A 223 41.14 18.31 -3.62
N PRO A 224 41.90 18.73 -4.67
CA PRO A 224 41.33 19.30 -5.89
C PRO A 224 40.50 18.29 -6.68
N ILE A 225 40.73 16.98 -6.53
CA ILE A 225 39.93 15.95 -7.17
C ILE A 225 38.56 15.85 -6.48
N LEU A 226 38.54 15.83 -5.15
CA LEU A 226 37.32 15.72 -4.36
C LEU A 226 36.40 16.93 -4.55
N HIS A 227 36.98 18.14 -4.65
CA HIS A 227 36.25 19.37 -4.94
C HIS A 227 35.63 19.36 -6.36
N LYS A 228 36.38 18.91 -7.38
CA LYS A 228 35.86 18.74 -8.76
C LYS A 228 34.70 17.74 -8.80
N LEU A 229 34.82 16.64 -8.06
CA LEU A 229 33.81 15.59 -7.99
C LEU A 229 32.56 16.08 -7.25
N GLU A 230 32.70 16.91 -6.21
CA GLU A 230 31.57 17.58 -5.56
C GLU A 230 30.83 18.51 -6.54
N TYR A 231 31.52 19.37 -7.28
CA TYR A 231 30.89 20.21 -8.32
C TYR A 231 30.19 19.39 -9.38
N PHE A 232 30.79 18.29 -9.83
CA PHE A 232 30.17 17.38 -10.80
C PHE A 232 28.83 16.84 -10.24
N CYS A 233 28.83 16.31 -9.01
CA CYS A 233 27.63 15.79 -8.37
C CYS A 233 26.54 16.86 -8.21
N ILE A 234 26.92 18.05 -7.76
CA ILE A 234 25.98 19.16 -7.57
C ILE A 234 25.42 19.63 -8.92
N SER A 235 26.26 19.73 -9.95
CA SER A 235 25.80 20.08 -11.30
C SER A 235 24.76 19.09 -11.83
N TRP A 236 24.97 17.80 -11.59
CA TRP A 236 24.01 16.75 -11.95
C TRP A 236 22.72 16.85 -11.14
N PHE A 237 22.81 17.11 -9.82
CA PHE A 237 21.63 17.29 -8.98
C PHE A 237 20.83 18.54 -9.36
N THR A 238 21.49 19.65 -9.66
CA THR A 238 20.86 20.87 -10.16
C THR A 238 20.20 20.62 -11.50
N PHE A 239 20.87 19.90 -12.41
CA PHE A 239 20.29 19.50 -13.69
C PHE A 239 19.02 18.68 -13.48
N GLU A 240 19.05 17.70 -12.60
CA GLU A 240 17.90 16.88 -12.24
C GLU A 240 16.71 17.68 -11.68
N VAL A 241 16.95 18.57 -10.70
CA VAL A 241 15.90 19.42 -10.13
C VAL A 241 15.32 20.35 -11.19
N SER A 242 16.20 21.00 -11.96
CA SER A 242 15.81 21.99 -12.97
C SER A 242 15.03 21.35 -14.11
N SER A 243 15.49 20.21 -14.63
CA SER A 243 14.79 19.48 -15.68
C SER A 243 13.45 18.94 -15.20
N ARG A 244 13.34 18.40 -13.98
CA ARG A 244 12.03 17.99 -13.43
C ARG A 244 11.08 19.17 -13.25
N LEU A 245 11.56 20.32 -12.77
CA LEU A 245 10.75 21.54 -12.63
C LEU A 245 10.26 22.04 -14.00
N LEU A 246 11.13 22.08 -15.01
CA LEU A 246 10.80 22.52 -16.37
C LEU A 246 9.84 21.56 -17.08
N LEU A 247 9.98 20.25 -16.83
CA LEU A 247 9.15 19.24 -17.45
C LEU A 247 7.80 19.04 -16.73
N SER A 248 7.71 19.39 -15.44
CA SER A 248 6.50 19.27 -14.62
C SER A 248 5.32 20.06 -15.20
N PRO A 249 4.09 19.54 -15.19
CA PRO A 249 2.93 20.23 -15.74
C PRO A 249 2.41 21.36 -14.83
N ASN A 250 2.74 21.31 -13.54
CA ASN A 250 2.34 22.31 -12.55
C ASN A 250 3.48 22.61 -11.56
N PRO A 251 4.17 23.76 -11.68
CA PRO A 251 5.31 24.08 -10.81
C PRO A 251 4.88 24.28 -9.35
N ARG A 252 3.64 24.73 -9.08
CA ARG A 252 3.16 24.87 -7.69
C ARG A 252 2.95 23.52 -7.01
N LYS A 253 2.48 22.53 -7.77
CA LYS A 253 2.33 21.16 -7.29
C LYS A 253 3.71 20.51 -7.09
N PHE A 254 4.68 20.84 -7.96
CA PHE A 254 6.06 20.37 -7.84
C PHE A 254 6.66 20.66 -6.46
N PHE A 255 6.55 21.91 -5.96
CA PHE A 255 7.10 22.29 -4.65
C PHE A 255 6.37 21.68 -3.44
N LYS A 256 5.13 21.19 -3.62
CA LYS A 256 4.37 20.51 -2.56
C LYS A 256 4.69 19.01 -2.46
N HIS A 257 5.30 18.45 -3.49
CA HIS A 257 5.56 17.01 -3.55
C HIS A 257 6.84 16.66 -2.76
N PRO A 258 6.80 15.73 -1.79
CA PRO A 258 7.89 15.50 -0.84
C PRO A 258 9.19 15.04 -1.50
N LEU A 259 9.13 14.19 -2.53
CA LEU A 259 10.33 13.73 -3.25
C LEU A 259 11.02 14.87 -4.01
N ASN A 260 10.25 15.84 -4.51
CA ASN A 260 10.80 17.00 -5.23
C ASN A 260 11.40 18.01 -4.25
N LEU A 261 10.82 18.14 -3.05
CA LEU A 261 11.41 18.93 -1.97
C LEU A 261 12.76 18.35 -1.52
N ILE A 262 12.87 17.03 -1.40
CA ILE A 262 14.16 16.35 -1.11
C ILE A 262 15.19 16.68 -2.19
N ASP A 263 14.81 16.63 -3.47
CA ASP A 263 15.73 16.95 -4.57
C ASP A 263 16.22 18.42 -4.47
N ILE A 264 15.35 19.37 -4.12
CA ILE A 264 15.73 20.79 -3.91
C ILE A 264 16.66 20.94 -2.72
N VAL A 265 16.28 20.40 -1.55
CA VAL A 265 17.07 20.51 -0.32
C VAL A 265 18.46 19.88 -0.48
N SER A 266 18.61 18.88 -1.34
CA SER A 266 19.90 18.24 -1.62
C SER A 266 20.95 19.15 -2.28
N VAL A 267 20.53 20.21 -2.99
CA VAL A 267 21.45 21.16 -3.65
C VAL A 267 21.60 22.48 -2.90
N LEU A 268 20.64 22.84 -2.05
CA LEU A 268 20.62 24.10 -1.30
C LEU A 268 21.90 24.39 -0.48
N PRO A 269 22.50 23.41 0.23
CA PRO A 269 23.72 23.65 1.00
C PRO A 269 24.85 24.31 0.21
N PHE A 270 25.05 23.87 -1.04
CA PHE A 270 26.09 24.41 -1.92
C PHE A 270 25.78 25.85 -2.31
N TYR A 271 24.57 26.12 -2.79
CA TYR A 271 24.18 27.46 -3.21
C TYR A 271 24.14 28.46 -2.06
N PHE A 272 23.75 28.03 -0.85
CA PHE A 272 23.83 28.88 0.34
C PHE A 272 25.27 29.19 0.73
N THR A 273 26.17 28.20 0.67
CA THR A 273 27.61 28.45 0.93
C THR A 273 28.16 29.46 -0.09
N LEU A 274 27.89 29.25 -1.38
CA LEU A 274 28.30 30.15 -2.45
C LEU A 274 27.71 31.56 -2.29
N LEU A 275 26.44 31.68 -1.89
CA LEU A 275 25.79 32.98 -1.65
C LEU A 275 26.46 33.73 -0.49
N VAL A 276 26.77 33.04 0.59
CA VAL A 276 27.49 33.61 1.75
C VAL A 276 28.87 34.10 1.33
N ASP A 277 29.60 33.29 0.56
CA ASP A 277 30.94 33.63 0.07
C ASP A 277 30.92 34.85 -0.87
N LEU A 278 29.90 34.97 -1.73
CA LEU A 278 29.76 36.09 -2.68
C LEU A 278 29.28 37.39 -2.03
N THR A 279 28.38 37.32 -1.06
CA THR A 279 27.74 38.53 -0.49
C THR A 279 28.59 39.20 0.57
N MET A 280 29.42 38.46 1.29
CA MET A 280 30.11 38.95 2.48
C MET A 280 31.65 38.97 2.33
N GLY A 281 32.15 38.90 1.10
CA GLY A 281 33.57 38.99 0.78
C GLY A 281 34.15 40.39 1.00
N SER A 282 34.52 40.73 2.24
CA SER A 282 35.84 41.28 2.63
C SER A 282 35.92 41.76 4.09
N ASP A 283 34.84 41.79 4.87
CA ASP A 283 34.87 42.46 6.18
C ASP A 283 34.68 41.48 7.36
N SER A 284 35.82 41.12 7.96
CA SER A 284 36.09 40.97 9.40
C SER A 284 35.02 40.47 10.42
N GLU A 285 34.20 39.45 10.10
CA GLU A 285 33.53 38.61 11.12
C GLU A 285 33.70 37.10 10.88
N LEU A 286 34.95 36.68 10.63
CA LEU A 286 35.32 35.32 10.19
C LEU A 286 34.93 34.19 11.17
N GLY A 287 34.87 34.47 12.48
CA GLY A 287 34.65 33.45 13.52
C GLY A 287 33.20 32.93 13.65
N ASN A 288 32.21 33.80 13.45
CA ASN A 288 30.79 33.39 13.46
C ASN A 288 30.38 32.81 12.09
N LEU A 289 30.99 33.30 11.01
CA LEU A 289 30.72 32.85 9.66
C LEU A 289 31.20 31.43 9.38
N GLY A 290 32.38 31.06 9.90
CA GLY A 290 32.88 29.68 9.83
C GLY A 290 31.91 28.67 10.44
N LYS A 291 31.24 29.03 11.55
CA LYS A 291 30.21 28.19 12.18
C LYS A 291 28.96 28.05 11.32
N VAL A 292 28.52 29.12 10.65
CA VAL A 292 27.36 29.09 9.76
C VAL A 292 27.64 28.24 8.51
N VAL A 293 28.82 28.42 7.90
CA VAL A 293 29.26 27.60 6.76
C VAL A 293 29.39 26.13 7.17
N GLN A 294 29.87 25.84 8.39
CA GLN A 294 29.92 24.48 8.93
C GLN A 294 28.52 23.85 9.05
N VAL A 295 27.51 24.60 9.49
CA VAL A 295 26.12 24.13 9.52
C VAL A 295 25.60 23.82 8.10
N PHE A 296 25.89 24.65 7.11
CA PHE A 296 25.54 24.35 5.72
C PHE A 296 26.26 23.10 5.20
N ARG A 297 27.53 22.88 5.56
CA ARG A 297 28.25 21.63 5.23
C ARG A 297 27.55 20.40 5.83
N LEU A 298 27.05 20.49 7.07
CA LEU A 298 26.28 19.40 7.69
C LEU A 298 24.93 19.16 7.00
N MET A 299 24.24 20.20 6.54
CA MET A 299 23.00 20.06 5.78
C MET A 299 23.16 19.26 4.48
N ARG A 300 24.39 19.12 3.96
CA ARG A 300 24.65 18.23 2.84
C ARG A 300 24.20 16.78 3.12
N ILE A 301 24.05 16.35 4.39
CA ILE A 301 23.49 15.04 4.75
C ILE A 301 22.10 14.77 4.15
N PHE A 302 21.32 15.83 3.86
CA PHE A 302 20.04 15.68 3.18
C PHE A 302 20.15 15.05 1.78
N ARG A 303 21.32 15.08 1.14
CA ARG A 303 21.54 14.38 -0.15
C ARG A 303 21.43 12.85 -0.03
N VAL A 304 21.62 12.29 1.17
CA VAL A 304 21.34 10.86 1.45
C VAL A 304 19.85 10.54 1.26
N LEU A 305 18.94 11.45 1.62
CA LEU A 305 17.50 11.26 1.46
C LEU A 305 17.09 11.11 0.00
N LYS A 306 17.92 11.55 -0.95
CA LYS A 306 17.68 11.40 -2.39
C LYS A 306 17.62 9.92 -2.82
N LEU A 307 18.21 9.01 -2.04
CA LEU A 307 18.02 7.56 -2.18
C LEU A 307 16.55 7.14 -2.07
N ALA A 308 15.69 7.95 -1.42
CA ALA A 308 14.26 7.65 -1.30
C ALA A 308 13.59 7.49 -2.65
N ARG A 309 13.95 8.30 -3.65
CA ARG A 309 13.36 8.21 -4.99
C ARG A 309 13.59 6.83 -5.63
N HIS A 310 14.71 6.19 -5.29
CA HIS A 310 15.15 4.92 -5.88
C HIS A 310 14.91 3.71 -4.97
N SER A 311 14.54 3.95 -3.70
CA SER A 311 14.28 2.90 -2.72
C SER A 311 12.78 2.79 -2.43
N THR A 312 12.17 1.69 -2.85
CA THR A 312 10.79 1.33 -2.49
C THR A 312 10.63 1.18 -0.98
N GLY A 313 11.66 0.66 -0.30
CA GLY A 313 11.70 0.57 1.17
C GLY A 313 11.66 1.94 1.85
N LEU A 314 12.41 2.92 1.34
CA LEU A 314 12.45 4.24 1.97
C LEU A 314 11.19 5.08 1.65
N ARG A 315 10.59 4.90 0.47
CA ARG A 315 9.27 5.48 0.14
C ARG A 315 8.16 4.91 1.03
N SER A 316 8.11 3.58 1.17
CA SER A 316 7.14 2.92 2.05
C SER A 316 7.36 3.29 3.52
N LEU A 317 8.61 3.46 3.98
CA LEU A 317 8.90 3.98 5.31
C LEU A 317 8.33 5.39 5.50
N GLY A 318 8.56 6.29 4.53
CA GLY A 318 8.01 7.66 4.58
C GLY A 318 6.48 7.68 4.59
N ALA A 319 5.83 6.86 3.76
CA ALA A 319 4.37 6.71 3.77
C ALA A 319 3.86 6.14 5.11
N THR A 320 4.57 5.15 5.64
CA THR A 320 4.25 4.57 6.95
C THR A 320 4.30 5.62 8.03
N LEU A 321 5.40 6.38 8.14
CA LEU A 321 5.55 7.46 9.12
C LEU A 321 4.47 8.53 8.99
N LYS A 322 4.09 8.91 7.75
CA LYS A 322 3.01 9.86 7.49
C LYS A 322 1.66 9.34 8.02
N HIS A 323 1.37 8.04 7.83
CA HIS A 323 0.11 7.42 8.25
C HIS A 323 0.14 6.84 9.67
N SER A 324 1.31 6.80 10.31
CA SER A 324 1.50 6.38 11.69
C SER A 324 1.96 7.51 12.61
N TYR A 325 1.83 8.77 12.19
CA TYR A 325 2.36 9.91 12.96
C TYR A 325 1.75 10.00 14.36
N ARG A 326 0.50 9.56 14.55
CA ARG A 326 -0.16 9.53 15.86
C ARG A 326 0.47 8.46 16.75
N GLU A 327 0.66 7.26 16.23
CA GLU A 327 1.26 6.14 16.94
C GLU A 327 2.74 6.39 17.26
N VAL A 328 3.49 6.92 16.29
CA VAL A 328 4.88 7.37 16.48
C VAL A 328 4.95 8.51 17.50
N GLY A 329 4.03 9.48 17.42
CA GLY A 329 3.96 10.59 18.37
C GLY A 329 3.69 10.12 19.80
N ILE A 330 2.78 9.16 19.98
CA ILE A 330 2.50 8.53 21.28
C ILE A 330 3.73 7.77 21.78
N LEU A 331 4.40 7.00 20.92
CA LEU A 331 5.64 6.30 21.27
C LEU A 331 6.72 7.28 21.76
N LEU A 332 6.95 8.38 21.03
CA LEU A 332 7.92 9.41 21.41
C LEU A 332 7.54 10.09 22.73
N LEU A 333 6.25 10.33 22.97
CA LEU A 333 5.77 10.88 24.23
C LEU A 333 6.03 9.93 25.41
N TYR A 334 5.72 8.63 25.26
CA TYR A 334 6.01 7.62 26.28
C TYR A 334 7.51 7.52 26.58
N LEU A 335 8.35 7.54 25.54
CA LEU A 335 9.79 7.55 25.69
C LEU A 335 10.29 8.81 26.40
N ALA A 336 9.79 9.99 26.03
CA ALA A 336 10.18 11.25 26.67
C ALA A 336 9.81 11.29 28.16
N VAL A 337 8.60 10.85 28.52
CA VAL A 337 8.16 10.75 29.91
C VAL A 337 8.99 9.72 30.67
N GLY A 338 9.19 8.53 30.08
CA GLY A 338 9.99 7.47 30.69
C GLY A 338 11.43 7.91 30.97
N VAL A 339 12.10 8.48 29.96
CA VAL A 339 13.46 9.02 30.10
C VAL A 339 13.50 10.09 31.19
N SER A 340 12.56 11.03 31.21
CA SER A 340 12.55 12.11 32.21
C SER A 340 12.36 11.58 33.64
N VAL A 341 11.43 10.64 33.85
CA VAL A 341 11.13 10.07 35.17
C VAL A 341 12.29 9.20 35.65
N PHE A 342 12.75 8.24 34.85
CA PHE A 342 13.82 7.33 35.25
C PHE A 342 15.17 8.04 35.37
N SER A 343 15.44 9.06 34.54
CA SER A 343 16.62 9.92 34.70
C SER A 343 16.57 10.69 36.02
N GLY A 344 15.42 11.25 36.39
CA GLY A 344 15.25 11.93 37.68
C GLY A 344 15.48 11.00 38.87
N VAL A 345 14.89 9.80 38.85
CA VAL A 345 15.07 8.79 39.91
C VAL A 345 16.53 8.35 39.99
N ALA A 346 17.14 8.00 38.86
CA ALA A 346 18.54 7.58 38.82
C ALA A 346 19.48 8.69 39.31
N TYR A 347 19.26 9.94 38.90
CA TYR A 347 20.02 11.09 39.39
C TYR A 347 19.91 11.20 40.91
N THR A 348 18.70 11.14 41.48
CA THR A 348 18.53 11.24 42.94
C THR A 348 19.13 10.05 43.70
N ALA A 349 19.12 8.86 43.11
CA ALA A 349 19.66 7.65 43.74
C ALA A 349 21.20 7.63 43.74
N GLU A 350 21.83 8.22 42.73
CA GLU A 350 23.30 8.20 42.54
C GLU A 350 23.98 9.51 42.94
N LYS A 351 23.22 10.57 43.27
CA LYS A 351 23.74 11.93 43.53
C LYS A 351 24.87 12.02 44.57
N GLU A 352 24.88 11.12 45.55
CA GLU A 352 25.87 11.14 46.64
C GLU A 352 27.19 10.45 46.27
N GLU A 353 27.22 9.70 45.16
CA GLU A 353 28.43 9.07 44.63
C GLU A 353 28.97 9.95 43.49
N ASP A 354 30.08 10.65 43.74
CA ASP A 354 30.72 11.63 42.84
C ASP A 354 31.43 10.95 41.65
N VAL A 355 30.67 10.16 40.88
CA VAL A 355 31.17 9.43 39.72
C VAL A 355 30.95 10.32 38.50
N GLY A 356 32.07 10.82 37.95
CA GLY A 356 32.09 11.67 36.77
C GLY A 356 31.21 11.13 35.63
N PHE A 357 30.52 12.04 34.97
CA PHE A 357 29.50 11.88 33.91
C PHE A 357 29.87 10.95 32.73
N ALA A 358 31.09 10.41 32.68
CA ALA A 358 31.65 9.75 31.51
C ALA A 358 31.29 8.25 31.39
N ASP A 359 30.98 7.56 32.48
CA ASP A 359 30.57 6.14 32.47
C ASP A 359 29.37 5.91 33.42
N VAL A 360 28.16 6.16 32.91
CA VAL A 360 26.91 6.21 33.70
C VAL A 360 26.38 4.79 33.97
N VAL A 361 27.02 4.05 34.88
CA VAL A 361 26.51 2.78 35.40
C VAL A 361 26.07 2.98 36.85
N PRO A 362 24.81 2.67 37.21
CA PRO A 362 24.35 2.85 38.59
C PRO A 362 25.11 1.89 39.51
N VAL A 363 25.67 2.43 40.59
CA VAL A 363 26.48 1.71 41.58
C VAL A 363 25.64 1.38 42.80
N THR A 364 24.72 2.27 43.19
CA THR A 364 23.81 2.04 44.32
C THR A 364 22.78 0.95 44.02
N VAL A 365 22.29 0.30 45.09
CA VAL A 365 21.19 -0.67 44.97
C VAL A 365 19.93 -0.01 44.42
N ALA A 366 19.63 1.22 44.85
CA ALA A 366 18.46 1.97 44.40
C ALA A 366 18.54 2.34 42.91
N GLY A 367 19.70 2.80 42.44
CA GLY A 367 19.91 3.09 41.01
C GLY A 367 19.88 1.84 40.14
N LYS A 368 20.41 0.71 40.62
CA LYS A 368 20.30 -0.59 39.91
C LYS A 368 18.85 -1.05 39.77
N LEU A 369 18.03 -0.86 40.81
CA LEU A 369 16.59 -1.15 40.76
C LEU A 369 15.87 -0.19 39.79
N ALA A 370 16.18 1.10 39.84
CA ALA A 370 15.63 2.10 38.93
C ALA A 370 15.98 1.80 37.47
N ALA A 371 17.23 1.44 37.17
CA ALA A 371 17.68 1.04 35.84
C ALA A 371 16.98 -0.25 35.37
N SER A 372 16.82 -1.24 36.25
CA SER A 372 16.07 -2.46 35.93
C SER A 372 14.62 -2.16 35.57
N GLY A 373 13.96 -1.28 36.33
CA GLY A 373 12.61 -0.79 36.03
C GLY A 373 12.54 -0.02 34.70
N CYS A 374 13.53 0.83 34.41
CA CYS A 374 13.65 1.57 33.16
C CYS A 374 13.78 0.63 31.95
N ILE A 375 14.59 -0.42 32.05
CA ILE A 375 14.78 -1.41 30.99
C ILE A 375 13.47 -2.15 30.71
N LEU A 376 12.82 -2.67 31.76
CA LEU A 376 11.54 -3.39 31.62
C LEU A 376 10.44 -2.48 31.05
N GLY A 377 10.30 -1.27 31.60
CA GLY A 377 9.34 -0.28 31.13
C GLY A 377 9.59 0.16 29.70
N GLY A 378 10.86 0.37 29.32
CA GLY A 378 11.27 0.70 27.96
C GLY A 378 10.94 -0.40 26.96
N ILE A 379 11.26 -1.65 27.28
CA ILE A 379 10.93 -2.80 26.42
C ILE A 379 9.42 -2.89 26.19
N LEU A 380 8.62 -2.79 27.26
CA LEU A 380 7.16 -2.87 27.17
C LEU A 380 6.56 -1.68 26.39
N GLY A 381 7.04 -0.47 26.66
CA GLY A 381 6.56 0.75 26.00
C GLY A 381 6.89 0.81 24.51
N VAL A 382 8.00 0.21 24.09
CA VAL A 382 8.47 0.21 22.71
C VAL A 382 7.89 -0.96 21.90
N ALA A 383 7.65 -2.12 22.53
CA ALA A 383 7.21 -3.33 21.82
C ALA A 383 5.90 -3.15 21.04
N LEU A 384 4.86 -2.58 21.68
CA LEU A 384 3.54 -2.45 21.04
C LEU A 384 3.56 -1.50 19.84
N PRO A 385 4.08 -0.25 19.93
CA PRO A 385 4.09 0.64 18.78
C PRO A 385 4.99 0.15 17.64
N ILE A 386 6.12 -0.50 17.94
CA ILE A 386 6.98 -1.08 16.90
C ILE A 386 6.23 -2.11 16.06
N THR A 387 5.48 -3.02 16.68
CA THR A 387 4.73 -4.04 15.92
C THR A 387 3.67 -3.42 15.02
N ILE A 388 2.96 -2.39 15.50
CA ILE A 388 1.96 -1.66 14.71
C ILE A 388 2.61 -0.94 13.53
N ILE A 389 3.73 -0.24 13.77
CA ILE A 389 4.49 0.46 12.72
C ILE A 389 5.02 -0.55 11.69
N PHE A 390 5.52 -1.70 12.14
CA PHE A 390 6.02 -2.75 11.26
C PHE A 390 4.92 -3.33 10.36
N ASN A 391 3.73 -3.61 10.92
CA ASN A 391 2.60 -4.11 10.14
C ASN A 391 2.15 -3.09 9.09
N LYS A 392 2.07 -1.80 9.46
CA LYS A 392 1.79 -0.72 8.49
C LYS A 392 2.88 -0.63 7.42
N PHE A 393 4.16 -0.74 7.80
CA PHE A 393 5.27 -0.76 6.85
C PHE A 393 5.16 -1.92 5.86
N SER A 394 4.91 -3.13 6.35
CA SER A 394 4.72 -4.32 5.51
C SER A 394 3.59 -4.12 4.50
N HIS A 395 2.46 -3.58 4.94
CA HIS A 395 1.33 -3.23 4.09
C HIS A 395 1.70 -2.20 3.01
N PHE A 396 2.28 -1.05 3.38
CA PHE A 396 2.68 -0.02 2.41
C PHE A 396 3.79 -0.50 1.46
N TYR A 397 4.70 -1.35 1.93
CA TYR A 397 5.76 -1.92 1.12
C TYR A 397 5.20 -2.86 0.03
N ARG A 398 4.27 -3.76 0.40
CA ARG A 398 3.58 -4.65 -0.56
C ARG A 398 2.82 -3.84 -1.60
N LYS A 399 2.00 -2.88 -1.16
CA LYS A 399 1.24 -1.98 -2.02
C LYS A 399 2.11 -1.24 -3.03
N GLN A 400 3.24 -0.68 -2.59
CA GLN A 400 4.12 0.05 -3.50
C GLN A 400 4.81 -0.86 -4.51
N LYS A 401 5.14 -2.09 -4.11
CA LYS A 401 5.71 -3.11 -5.00
C LYS A 401 4.68 -3.61 -6.03
N ALA A 402 3.41 -3.76 -5.64
CA ALA A 402 2.31 -4.09 -6.53
C ALA A 402 2.08 -2.98 -7.57
N LEU A 403 2.04 -1.72 -7.15
CA LEU A 403 1.93 -0.57 -8.05
C LEU A 403 3.07 -0.51 -9.08
N GLU A 404 4.31 -0.74 -8.65
CA GLU A 404 5.46 -0.80 -9.55
C GLU A 404 5.35 -1.94 -10.57
N ALA A 405 4.85 -3.10 -10.16
CA ALA A 405 4.61 -4.24 -11.04
C ALA A 405 3.49 -3.94 -12.05
N ALA A 406 2.38 -3.33 -11.61
CA ALA A 406 1.27 -2.93 -12.46
C ALA A 406 1.70 -1.92 -13.53
N VAL A 407 2.41 -0.86 -13.13
CA VAL A 407 2.95 0.15 -14.05
C VAL A 407 3.91 -0.46 -15.08
N ARG A 408 4.79 -1.38 -14.64
CA ARG A 408 5.70 -2.12 -15.54
C ARG A 408 4.94 -2.99 -16.55
N ASN A 409 3.83 -3.58 -16.15
CA ASN A 409 3.02 -4.46 -17.02
C ASN A 409 2.16 -3.64 -17.99
N SER A 410 1.60 -2.50 -17.56
CA SER A 410 0.87 -1.57 -18.43
C SER A 410 1.76 -0.96 -19.51
N GLY A 411 3.03 -0.68 -19.21
CA GLY A 411 4.00 -0.19 -20.19
C GLY A 411 4.37 -1.19 -21.30
N LYS A 412 4.13 -2.50 -21.10
CA LYS A 412 4.38 -3.53 -22.11
C LYS A 412 3.22 -3.72 -23.10
N LYS A 413 2.01 -3.25 -22.79
CA LYS A 413 0.83 -3.41 -23.66
C LYS A 413 0.71 -2.38 -24.79
N HIS A 414 1.55 -1.36 -24.82
CA HIS A 414 1.47 -0.25 -25.78
C HIS A 414 2.52 -0.14 -26.91
N PRO A 415 3.40 -1.12 -27.22
CA PRO A 415 4.27 -1.00 -28.40
C PRO A 415 3.58 -1.25 -29.75
N GLU A 416 2.47 -2.01 -29.80
CA GLU A 416 1.92 -2.52 -31.08
C GLU A 416 0.86 -1.62 -31.72
N ASP A 417 0.31 -0.63 -31.01
CA ASP A 417 -0.75 0.25 -31.53
C ASP A 417 -0.24 1.62 -32.04
N MET A 418 1.07 1.78 -32.23
CA MET A 418 1.68 3.04 -32.69
C MET A 418 2.17 3.00 -34.15
N GLU A 419 1.78 1.97 -34.90
CA GLU A 419 1.88 1.88 -36.37
C GLU A 419 0.50 1.54 -36.96
N SER A 420 -0.43 2.49 -36.90
CA SER A 420 -1.56 2.57 -37.85
C SER A 420 -2.03 4.00 -38.05
#